data_AF-A0A1Q9UPG2-F1
#
_entry.id   AF-A0A1Q9UPG2-F1
#
_cell.length_a   1.000
_cell.length_b   1.000
_cell.length_c   1.000
_cell.angle_alpha   90.00
_cell.angle_beta   90.00
_cell.angle_gamma   90.00
#
_symmetry.space_group_name_H-M   'P 1'
#
loop_
_entity.id
_entity.type
_entity.pdbx_description
1 polymer ?
#
loop_
_entity_poly.entity_id
_entity_poly.type
_entity_poly.pdbx_seq_one_letter_code
_entity_poly.pdbx_strand_id
1 'polypeptide(L)'
;MALQQLDPDSIVVLGGDGAVEDGVVSALGEYADTERLAGANRYETAVQVSQSHAEDADIVFLASGKDYPDALAAAAAAGMEDAAVLLTRPDLLPSATSAELSRLSPETVYVIGGDGAVSDEVATAAGASAGEVVRLGGTNRYGTAASVAAEFFPTPGPAPSWRRRGVPGRPRGGPGGGDEQHGGAAHPDRCPAR
;
A
#
# COMPACT_ATOMS: atom_id res chain seq x y z
N MET A 1 -27.75 6.17 14.03
CA MET A 1 -26.27 5.97 14.09
C MET A 1 -25.83 5.25 12.82
N ALA A 2 -24.55 5.27 12.43
CA ALA A 2 -24.08 4.84 11.10
C ALA A 2 -24.50 3.41 10.70
N LEU A 3 -24.44 2.42 11.60
CA LEU A 3 -24.84 1.04 11.30
C LEU A 3 -26.33 0.91 10.95
N GLN A 4 -27.20 1.61 11.67
CA GLN A 4 -28.65 1.64 11.37
C GLN A 4 -28.97 2.36 10.06
N GLN A 5 -28.07 3.22 9.57
CA GLN A 5 -28.23 3.89 8.27
C GLN A 5 -27.69 3.05 7.11
N LEU A 6 -26.65 2.26 7.38
CA LEU A 6 -26.09 1.30 6.43
C LEU A 6 -27.03 0.12 6.21
N ASP A 7 -27.76 -0.32 7.25
CA ASP A 7 -28.67 -1.47 7.24
C ASP A 7 -28.01 -2.71 6.61
N PRO A 8 -26.86 -3.17 7.15
CA PRO A 8 -26.07 -4.21 6.51
C PRO A 8 -26.73 -5.58 6.68
N ASP A 9 -26.64 -6.43 5.65
CA ASP A 9 -27.04 -7.83 5.75
C ASP A 9 -26.07 -8.65 6.61
N SER A 10 -24.79 -8.26 6.64
CA SER A 10 -23.75 -8.93 7.43
C SER A 10 -22.68 -7.97 7.99
N ILE A 11 -22.05 -8.38 9.08
CA ILE A 11 -20.94 -7.68 9.74
C ILE A 11 -19.78 -8.66 9.93
N VAL A 12 -18.60 -8.30 9.42
CA VAL A 12 -17.37 -9.08 9.63
C VAL A 12 -16.45 -8.34 10.60
N VAL A 13 -16.07 -9.01 11.68
CA VAL A 13 -15.15 -8.51 12.71
C VAL A 13 -13.77 -9.11 12.50
N LEU A 14 -12.77 -8.24 12.33
CA LEU A 14 -11.38 -8.67 12.13
C LEU A 14 -10.59 -8.65 13.44
N GLY A 15 -9.92 -9.75 13.74
CA GLY A 15 -9.05 -9.89 14.90
C GLY A 15 -9.73 -10.57 16.09
N GLY A 16 -8.89 -11.07 17.02
CA GLY A 16 -9.35 -11.81 18.20
C GLY A 16 -9.94 -10.92 19.30
N ASP A 17 -10.35 -11.56 20.40
CA ASP A 17 -10.97 -10.91 21.56
C ASP A 17 -10.13 -9.76 22.15
N GLY A 18 -8.80 -9.91 22.18
CA GLY A 18 -7.90 -8.85 22.64
C GLY A 18 -7.86 -7.58 21.77
N ALA A 19 -8.48 -7.58 20.59
CA ALA A 19 -8.64 -6.40 19.73
C ALA A 19 -10.10 -5.91 19.71
N VAL A 20 -11.05 -6.83 19.60
CA VAL A 20 -12.49 -6.56 19.69
C VAL A 20 -13.09 -7.58 20.62
N GLU A 21 -13.52 -7.15 21.81
CA GLU A 21 -14.06 -8.05 22.84
C GLU A 21 -15.32 -8.78 22.34
N ASP A 22 -15.55 -10.01 22.82
CA ASP A 22 -16.72 -10.82 22.47
C ASP A 22 -18.06 -10.16 22.82
N GLY A 23 -18.06 -9.31 23.85
CA GLY A 23 -19.23 -8.48 24.18
C GLY A 23 -19.59 -7.48 23.08
N VAL A 24 -18.59 -6.93 22.37
CA VAL A 24 -18.81 -6.03 21.23
C VAL A 24 -19.38 -6.81 20.05
N VAL A 25 -18.84 -8.00 19.76
CA VAL A 25 -19.34 -8.87 18.69
C VAL A 25 -20.79 -9.29 18.93
N SER A 26 -21.12 -9.63 20.18
CA SER A 26 -22.50 -9.96 20.57
C SER A 26 -23.45 -8.79 20.35
N ALA A 27 -23.02 -7.56 20.66
CA ALA A 27 -23.83 -6.36 20.43
C ALA A 27 -24.00 -6.04 18.93
N LEU A 28 -23.03 -6.37 18.08
CA LEU A 28 -23.14 -6.22 16.63
C LEU A 28 -24.18 -7.17 16.02
N GLY A 29 -24.37 -8.35 16.64
CA GLY A 29 -25.38 -9.33 16.25
C GLY A 29 -26.83 -8.84 16.35
N GLU A 30 -27.10 -7.73 17.06
CA GLU A 30 -28.42 -7.08 17.07
C GLU A 30 -28.72 -6.32 15.77
N TYR A 31 -27.69 -6.05 14.95
CA TYR A 31 -27.81 -5.29 13.71
C TYR A 31 -27.79 -6.17 12.47
N ALA A 32 -26.98 -7.22 12.44
CA ALA A 32 -26.83 -8.12 11.30
C ALA A 32 -26.15 -9.44 11.68
N ASP A 33 -26.17 -10.42 10.77
CA ASP A 33 -25.39 -11.65 10.92
C ASP A 33 -23.91 -11.29 11.07
N THR A 34 -23.33 -11.67 12.21
CA THR A 34 -21.98 -11.24 12.59
C THR A 34 -21.01 -12.42 12.65
N GLU A 35 -19.91 -12.32 11.92
CA GLU A 35 -18.82 -13.30 11.88
C GLU A 35 -17.51 -12.68 12.36
N ARG A 36 -16.67 -13.46 13.03
CA ARG A 36 -15.30 -13.05 13.39
C ARG A 36 -14.27 -13.82 12.59
N LEU A 37 -13.37 -13.10 11.93
CA LEU A 37 -12.18 -13.65 11.29
C LEU A 37 -10.95 -13.36 12.15
N ALA A 38 -10.40 -14.39 12.78
CA ALA A 38 -9.27 -14.27 13.69
C ALA A 38 -8.41 -15.54 13.70
N GLY A 39 -7.09 -15.35 13.77
CA GLY A 39 -6.12 -16.40 14.08
C GLY A 39 -5.45 -16.18 15.44
N ALA A 40 -4.59 -17.10 15.88
CA ALA A 40 -3.87 -16.95 17.15
C ALA A 40 -2.84 -15.80 17.12
N ASN A 41 -2.49 -15.33 15.91
CA ASN A 41 -1.65 -14.17 15.70
C ASN A 41 -2.02 -13.44 14.39
N ARG A 42 -1.33 -12.33 14.11
CA ARG A 42 -1.58 -11.50 12.92
C ARG A 42 -1.35 -12.22 11.59
N TYR A 43 -0.44 -13.19 11.55
CA TYR A 43 -0.15 -13.94 10.34
C TYR A 43 -1.30 -14.88 10.01
N GLU A 44 -1.79 -15.61 11.01
CA GLU A 44 -2.96 -16.49 10.86
C GLU A 44 -4.25 -15.71 10.63
N THR A 45 -4.40 -14.51 11.23
CA THR A 45 -5.55 -13.64 10.94
C THR A 45 -5.55 -13.17 9.49
N ALA A 46 -4.38 -12.81 8.93
CA ALA A 46 -4.28 -12.46 7.51
C ALA A 46 -4.66 -13.64 6.60
N VAL A 47 -4.30 -14.87 6.98
CA VAL A 47 -4.71 -16.08 6.28
C VAL A 47 -6.24 -16.30 6.35
N GLN A 48 -6.86 -16.10 7.51
CA GLN A 48 -8.33 -16.20 7.63
C GLN A 48 -9.05 -15.18 6.73
N VAL A 49 -8.55 -13.94 6.67
CA VAL A 49 -9.10 -12.90 5.78
C VAL A 49 -8.91 -13.27 4.30
N SER A 50 -7.75 -13.81 3.95
CA SER A 50 -7.48 -14.32 2.60
C SER A 50 -8.46 -15.42 2.19
N GLN A 51 -8.68 -16.40 3.08
CA GLN A 51 -9.58 -17.53 2.85
C GLN A 51 -11.06 -17.13 2.80
N SER A 52 -11.47 -16.05 3.48
CA SER A 52 -12.86 -15.57 3.41
C SER A 52 -13.19 -14.86 2.09
N HIS A 53 -12.17 -14.38 1.36
CA HIS A 53 -12.38 -13.51 0.21
C HIS A 53 -12.11 -14.22 -1.13
N ALA A 54 -11.12 -15.12 -1.20
CA ALA A 54 -10.72 -15.73 -2.46
C ALA A 54 -10.27 -17.21 -2.34
N GLU A 55 -10.73 -18.04 -3.28
CA GLU A 55 -10.27 -19.43 -3.43
C GLU A 55 -8.90 -19.51 -4.14
N ASP A 56 -8.63 -18.57 -5.04
CA ASP A 56 -7.41 -18.36 -5.81
C ASP A 56 -7.13 -16.86 -5.97
N ALA A 57 -5.89 -16.47 -6.25
CA ALA A 57 -5.54 -15.06 -6.47
C ALA A 57 -4.37 -14.93 -7.44
N ASP A 58 -4.53 -14.17 -8.52
CA ASP A 58 -3.45 -13.89 -9.46
C ASP A 58 -2.31 -13.11 -8.80
N ILE A 59 -2.67 -12.23 -7.85
CA ILE A 59 -1.77 -11.33 -7.15
C ILE A 59 -1.86 -11.54 -5.64
N VAL A 60 -0.71 -11.60 -4.97
CA VAL A 60 -0.61 -11.54 -3.51
C VAL A 60 0.38 -10.45 -3.09
N PHE A 61 -0.02 -9.64 -2.12
CA PHE A 61 0.86 -8.67 -1.47
C PHE A 61 1.46 -9.29 -0.22
N LEU A 62 2.79 -9.35 -0.14
CA LEU A 62 3.53 -9.83 1.03
C LEU A 62 4.21 -8.67 1.74
N ALA A 63 3.78 -8.37 2.96
CA ALA A 63 4.32 -7.27 3.76
C ALA A 63 4.84 -7.73 5.13
N SER A 64 5.69 -6.92 5.75
CA SER A 64 6.15 -7.17 7.11
C SER A 64 5.00 -7.06 8.10
N GLY A 65 4.79 -8.10 8.90
CA GLY A 65 3.85 -8.07 10.01
C GLY A 65 4.38 -7.30 11.22
N LYS A 66 5.65 -6.88 11.25
CA LYS A 66 6.24 -6.09 12.35
C LYS A 66 6.09 -4.58 12.11
N ASP A 67 6.37 -4.14 10.89
CA ASP A 67 6.33 -2.74 10.48
C ASP A 67 5.08 -2.47 9.63
N TYR A 68 3.99 -2.13 10.32
CA TYR A 68 2.67 -1.82 9.76
C TYR A 68 2.59 -0.75 8.64
N PRO A 69 3.48 0.27 8.50
CA PRO A 69 3.28 1.32 7.50
C PRO A 69 3.32 0.79 6.05
N ASP A 70 4.08 -0.27 5.80
CA ASP A 70 4.28 -0.81 4.45
C ASP A 70 3.06 -1.64 4.01
N ALA A 71 2.44 -2.40 4.93
CA ALA A 71 1.18 -3.10 4.67
C ALA A 71 0.01 -2.13 4.39
N LEU A 72 -0.02 -0.97 5.07
CA LEU A 72 -1.05 0.04 4.83
C LEU A 72 -0.93 0.67 3.42
N ALA A 73 0.29 0.86 2.92
CA ALA A 73 0.50 1.38 1.57
C ALA A 73 -0.03 0.43 0.49
N ALA A 74 0.02 -0.89 0.74
CA ALA A 74 -0.45 -1.92 -0.17
C ALA A 74 -1.97 -2.12 -0.15
N ALA A 75 -2.64 -1.83 0.96
CA ALA A 75 -4.06 -2.16 1.16
C ALA A 75 -4.99 -1.58 0.08
N ALA A 76 -4.73 -0.35 -0.37
CA ALA A 76 -5.53 0.26 -1.43
C ALA A 76 -5.30 -0.42 -2.80
N ALA A 77 -4.07 -0.82 -3.11
CA ALA A 77 -3.76 -1.57 -4.32
C ALA A 77 -4.38 -2.98 -4.27
N ALA A 78 -4.23 -3.67 -3.14
CA ALA A 78 -4.79 -5.00 -2.93
C ALA A 78 -6.32 -5.02 -3.12
N GLY A 79 -7.04 -4.03 -2.59
CA GLY A 79 -8.49 -3.92 -2.80
C GLY A 79 -8.91 -3.59 -4.23
N MET A 80 -8.05 -2.99 -5.06
CA MET A 80 -8.35 -2.75 -6.48
C MET A 80 -8.07 -3.98 -7.35
N GLU A 81 -7.03 -4.73 -7.01
CA GLU A 81 -6.60 -5.94 -7.74
C GLU A 81 -7.30 -7.21 -7.23
N ASP A 82 -8.26 -7.09 -6.31
CA ASP A 82 -8.94 -8.21 -5.65
C ASP A 82 -7.95 -9.22 -5.01
N ALA A 83 -6.84 -8.70 -4.50
CA ALA A 83 -5.67 -9.46 -4.08
C ALA A 83 -5.60 -9.63 -2.57
N ALA A 84 -5.07 -10.78 -2.13
CA ALA A 84 -4.81 -11.02 -0.71
C ALA A 84 -3.59 -10.24 -0.21
N VAL A 85 -3.67 -9.72 1.02
CA VAL A 85 -2.52 -9.18 1.76
C VAL A 85 -2.10 -10.18 2.82
N LEU A 86 -0.95 -10.80 2.63
CA LEU A 86 -0.35 -11.72 3.58
C LEU A 86 0.80 -11.06 4.35
N LEU A 87 1.04 -11.54 5.56
CA LEU A 87 2.04 -11.00 6.46
C LEU A 87 3.20 -11.98 6.66
N THR A 88 4.41 -11.45 6.82
CA THR A 88 5.61 -12.23 7.13
C THR A 88 6.44 -11.62 8.25
N ARG A 89 7.42 -12.36 8.81
CA ARG A 89 8.49 -11.75 9.61
C ARG A 89 9.59 -11.28 8.66
N PRO A 90 10.41 -10.30 9.07
CA PRO A 90 11.50 -9.81 8.21
C PRO A 90 12.44 -10.92 7.72
N ASP A 91 12.72 -11.89 8.57
CA ASP A 91 13.75 -12.92 8.39
C ASP A 91 13.18 -14.34 8.29
N LEU A 92 11.85 -14.50 8.35
CA LEU A 92 11.21 -15.81 8.35
C LEU A 92 9.80 -15.74 7.79
N LEU A 93 9.52 -16.54 6.77
CA LEU A 93 8.17 -16.79 6.27
C LEU A 93 7.41 -17.71 7.24
N PRO A 94 6.35 -17.25 7.93
CA PRO A 94 5.57 -18.12 8.81
C PRO A 94 4.92 -19.27 8.03
N SER A 95 4.78 -20.43 8.66
CA SER A 95 4.21 -21.62 8.02
C SER A 95 2.76 -21.41 7.55
N ALA A 96 1.98 -20.62 8.29
CA ALA A 96 0.62 -20.26 7.89
C ALA A 96 0.62 -19.45 6.57
N THR A 97 1.53 -18.47 6.46
CA THR A 97 1.69 -17.65 5.26
C THR A 97 2.18 -18.47 4.07
N SER A 98 3.17 -19.35 4.27
CA SER A 98 3.66 -20.21 3.18
C SER A 98 2.60 -21.18 2.68
N ALA A 99 1.82 -21.79 3.59
CA ALA A 99 0.74 -22.69 3.23
C ALA A 99 -0.36 -21.96 2.43
N GLU A 100 -0.66 -20.72 2.82
CA GLU A 100 -1.64 -19.91 2.12
C GLU A 100 -1.16 -19.47 0.72
N LEU A 101 0.13 -19.10 0.58
CA LEU A 101 0.73 -18.86 -0.75
C LEU A 101 0.64 -20.09 -1.64
N SER A 102 0.89 -21.29 -1.09
CA SER A 102 0.73 -22.54 -1.86
C SER A 102 -0.73 -22.82 -2.23
N ARG A 103 -1.70 -22.47 -1.37
CA ARG A 103 -3.13 -22.62 -1.66
C ARG A 103 -3.56 -21.70 -2.80
N LEU A 104 -3.18 -20.42 -2.73
CA LEU A 104 -3.54 -19.40 -3.72
C LEU A 104 -2.80 -19.60 -5.06
N SER A 105 -1.57 -20.13 -5.01
CA SER A 105 -0.69 -20.32 -6.18
C SER A 105 -0.62 -19.08 -7.11
N PRO A 106 -0.26 -17.90 -6.59
CA PRO A 106 -0.38 -16.65 -7.34
C PRO A 106 0.57 -16.57 -8.54
N GLU A 107 0.15 -15.87 -9.58
CA GLU A 107 1.04 -15.53 -10.68
C GLU A 107 2.15 -14.59 -10.20
N THR A 108 1.82 -13.59 -9.39
CA THR A 108 2.77 -12.60 -8.88
C THR A 108 2.65 -12.38 -7.37
N VAL A 109 3.78 -12.40 -6.68
CA VAL A 109 3.89 -11.91 -5.30
C VAL A 109 4.59 -10.57 -5.27
N TYR A 110 3.88 -9.52 -4.85
CA TYR A 110 4.47 -8.21 -4.59
C TYR A 110 4.98 -8.13 -3.16
N VAL A 111 6.30 -8.12 -2.99
CA VAL A 111 6.96 -7.89 -1.70
C VAL A 111 7.01 -6.40 -1.41
N ILE A 112 6.34 -5.98 -0.34
CA ILE A 112 6.19 -4.56 0.01
C ILE A 112 7.18 -4.21 1.12
N GLY A 113 8.09 -3.28 0.79
CA GLY A 113 9.19 -2.86 1.64
C GLY A 113 10.56 -3.35 1.14
N GLY A 114 11.60 -2.71 1.68
CA GLY A 114 12.98 -3.10 1.41
C GLY A 114 13.40 -4.38 2.16
N ASP A 115 14.64 -4.81 1.94
CA ASP A 115 15.24 -6.01 2.55
C ASP A 115 15.13 -6.05 4.09
N GLY A 116 15.27 -4.91 4.76
CA GLY A 116 15.10 -4.84 6.22
C GLY A 116 13.69 -5.11 6.73
N ALA A 117 12.66 -4.95 5.88
CA ALA A 117 11.27 -5.22 6.23
C ALA A 117 10.86 -6.65 5.85
N VAL A 118 11.34 -7.13 4.69
CA VAL A 118 11.17 -8.49 4.18
C VAL A 118 12.48 -8.87 3.49
N SER A 119 13.23 -9.81 4.04
CA SER A 119 14.54 -10.16 3.51
C SER A 119 14.46 -10.84 2.15
N ASP A 120 15.55 -10.82 1.41
CA ASP A 120 15.64 -11.52 0.13
C ASP A 120 15.45 -13.04 0.26
N GLU A 121 15.81 -13.64 1.40
CA GLU A 121 15.51 -15.05 1.68
C GLU A 121 14.00 -15.29 1.81
N VAL A 122 13.28 -14.39 2.48
CA VAL A 122 11.81 -14.49 2.62
C VAL A 122 11.13 -14.28 1.27
N ALA A 123 11.58 -13.31 0.48
CA ALA A 123 11.07 -13.07 -0.88
C ALA A 123 11.29 -14.30 -1.78
N THR A 124 12.48 -14.89 -1.71
CA THR A 124 12.81 -16.13 -2.43
C THR A 124 11.92 -17.30 -1.98
N ALA A 125 11.71 -17.46 -0.67
CA ALA A 125 10.85 -18.50 -0.13
C ALA A 125 9.38 -18.34 -0.58
N ALA A 126 8.88 -17.11 -0.65
CA ALA A 126 7.55 -16.82 -1.17
C ALA A 126 7.43 -17.16 -2.67
N GLY A 127 8.48 -16.89 -3.45
CA GLY A 127 8.55 -17.22 -4.88
C GLY A 127 8.49 -18.71 -5.20
N ALA A 128 8.68 -19.60 -4.22
CA ALA A 128 8.51 -21.04 -4.44
C ALA A 128 7.06 -21.45 -4.75
N SER A 129 6.08 -20.60 -4.45
CA SER A 129 4.66 -20.82 -4.75
C SER A 129 4.09 -19.81 -5.75
N ALA A 130 4.95 -19.02 -6.42
CA ALA A 130 4.51 -17.98 -7.34
C ALA A 130 5.22 -18.05 -8.70
N GLY A 131 4.62 -17.47 -9.74
CA GLY A 131 5.25 -17.32 -11.06
C GLY A 131 6.36 -16.26 -11.07
N GLU A 132 6.12 -15.14 -10.38
CA GLU A 132 7.03 -14.00 -10.27
C GLU A 132 7.02 -13.40 -8.86
N VAL A 133 8.16 -12.82 -8.46
CA VAL A 133 8.27 -12.01 -7.23
C VAL A 133 8.77 -10.62 -7.59
N VAL A 134 7.97 -9.60 -7.30
CA VAL A 134 8.30 -8.20 -7.55
C VAL A 134 8.45 -7.46 -6.23
N ARG A 135 9.58 -6.77 -6.02
CA ARG A 135 9.79 -5.98 -4.80
C ARG A 135 9.45 -4.50 -5.04
N LEU A 136 8.53 -3.98 -4.23
CA LEU A 136 8.18 -2.56 -4.18
C LEU A 136 8.61 -1.98 -2.84
N GLY A 137 9.78 -1.34 -2.80
CA GLY A 137 10.33 -0.77 -1.57
C GLY A 137 11.10 0.52 -1.83
N GLY A 138 10.99 1.48 -0.91
CA GLY A 138 11.79 2.70 -0.92
C GLY A 138 12.76 2.78 0.26
N THR A 139 13.58 3.82 0.30
CA THR A 139 14.51 4.09 1.42
C THR A 139 13.78 4.38 2.75
N ASN A 140 12.47 4.62 2.69
CA ASN A 140 11.58 4.79 3.83
C ASN A 140 10.13 4.49 3.40
N ARG A 141 9.21 4.47 4.38
CA ARG A 141 7.76 4.25 4.19
C ARG A 141 7.10 5.13 3.12
N TYR A 142 7.57 6.37 2.93
CA TYR A 142 7.04 7.25 1.89
C TYR A 142 7.52 6.84 0.51
N GLY A 143 8.78 6.37 0.40
CA GLY A 143 9.31 5.79 -0.81
C GLY A 143 8.59 4.50 -1.20
N THR A 144 8.34 3.61 -0.23
CA THR A 144 7.54 2.39 -0.46
C THR A 144 6.14 2.74 -0.99
N ALA A 145 5.44 3.68 -0.35
CA ALA A 145 4.13 4.12 -0.81
C ALA A 145 4.17 4.75 -2.22
N ALA A 146 5.22 5.50 -2.56
CA ALA A 146 5.40 6.05 -3.90
C ALA A 146 5.66 4.96 -4.95
N SER A 147 6.42 3.92 -4.62
CA SER A 147 6.64 2.76 -5.50
C SER A 147 5.35 1.99 -5.76
N VAL A 148 4.55 1.71 -4.72
CA VAL A 148 3.23 1.08 -4.87
C VAL A 148 2.29 1.95 -5.71
N ALA A 149 2.27 3.26 -5.47
CA ALA A 149 1.45 4.18 -6.24
C ALA A 149 1.86 4.23 -7.72
N ALA A 150 3.15 4.20 -8.02
CA ALA A 150 3.65 4.21 -9.40
C ALA A 150 3.25 2.93 -10.17
N GLU A 151 3.26 1.78 -9.49
CA GLU A 151 2.92 0.49 -10.07
C GLU A 151 1.41 0.36 -10.36
N PHE A 152 0.58 0.57 -9.35
CA PHE A 152 -0.86 0.28 -9.43
C PHE A 152 -1.74 1.49 -9.76
N PHE A 153 -1.18 2.70 -9.71
CA PHE A 153 -1.93 3.93 -9.99
C PHE A 153 -1.17 4.85 -10.97
N PRO A 154 -0.73 4.36 -12.15
CA PRO A 154 0.02 5.17 -13.11
C PRO A 154 -0.85 6.28 -13.72
N THR A 155 -0.87 7.44 -13.05
CA THR A 155 -1.54 8.71 -13.41
C THR A 155 -3.07 8.68 -13.44
N PRO A 156 -3.77 9.58 -12.72
CA PRO A 156 -5.12 9.96 -13.10
C PRO A 156 -5.09 10.62 -14.48
N GLY A 157 -6.17 10.49 -15.26
CA GLY A 157 -6.42 11.39 -16.40
C GLY A 157 -6.25 12.88 -16.02
N PRO A 158 -6.26 13.79 -17.01
CA PRO A 158 -5.86 15.19 -16.81
C PRO A 158 -6.45 15.79 -15.54
N ALA A 159 -5.59 16.46 -14.76
CA ALA A 159 -5.93 16.98 -13.44
C ALA A 159 -7.34 17.60 -13.40
N PRO A 160 -8.19 17.20 -12.45
CA PRO A 160 -9.55 17.71 -12.36
C PRO A 160 -9.55 19.24 -12.29
N SER A 161 -10.53 19.88 -12.93
CA SER A 161 -10.56 21.33 -13.20
C SER A 161 -10.42 22.23 -11.97
N TRP A 162 -10.64 21.68 -10.76
CA TRP A 162 -10.43 22.39 -9.51
C TRP A 162 -8.95 22.70 -9.22
N ARG A 163 -7.97 21.96 -9.77
CA ARG A 163 -6.54 22.33 -9.70
C ARG A 163 -6.17 23.54 -10.56
N ARG A 164 -6.99 23.89 -11.56
CA ARG A 164 -6.79 25.12 -12.38
C ARG A 164 -7.41 26.36 -11.74
N ARG A 165 -8.36 26.18 -10.81
CA ARG A 165 -8.86 27.27 -9.97
C ARG A 165 -7.90 27.42 -8.80
N GLY A 166 -6.99 28.39 -8.91
CA GLY A 166 -6.13 28.77 -7.79
C GLY A 166 -6.94 28.92 -6.51
N VAL A 167 -6.44 28.37 -5.41
CA VAL A 167 -7.03 28.57 -4.08
C VAL A 167 -7.06 30.08 -3.83
N PRO A 168 -8.24 30.70 -3.64
CA PRO A 168 -8.31 32.10 -3.27
C PRO A 168 -7.53 32.29 -1.95
N GLY A 169 -6.48 33.12 -1.96
CA GLY A 169 -5.83 33.57 -0.73
C GLY A 169 -4.48 32.95 -0.35
N ARG A 170 -3.83 32.12 -1.19
CA ARG A 170 -2.40 31.82 -0.97
C ARG A 170 -1.52 32.83 -1.71
N PRO A 171 -0.75 33.70 -1.02
CA PRO A 171 0.22 34.55 -1.69
C PRO A 171 1.26 33.68 -2.41
N ARG A 172 1.51 34.00 -3.67
CA ARG A 172 2.56 33.37 -4.49
C ARG A 172 3.92 33.87 -3.99
N GLY A 173 4.54 33.14 -3.07
CA GLY A 173 5.95 33.31 -2.75
C GLY A 173 6.80 32.41 -3.63
N GLY A 174 7.19 32.90 -4.82
CA GLY A 174 8.30 32.35 -5.59
C GLY A 174 9.54 33.23 -5.39
N PRO A 175 10.77 32.68 -5.34
CA PRO A 175 11.97 33.51 -5.29
C PRO A 175 12.13 34.21 -6.65
N GLY A 176 12.13 35.55 -6.62
CA GLY A 176 12.26 36.39 -7.80
C GLY A 176 13.66 36.29 -8.40
N GLY A 177 13.72 35.99 -9.70
CA GLY A 177 14.80 36.44 -10.56
C GLY A 177 14.54 37.91 -10.93
N GLY A 178 15.46 38.78 -10.55
CA GLY A 178 15.50 40.18 -10.98
C GLY A 178 16.70 40.38 -11.89
N ASP A 179 16.43 40.50 -13.19
CA ASP A 179 17.31 41.16 -14.14
C ASP A 179 17.19 42.68 -13.91
N GLU A 180 18.29 43.33 -13.54
CA GLU A 180 18.39 44.79 -13.50
C GLU A 180 19.54 45.22 -14.42
N GLN A 181 19.17 45.73 -15.61
CA GLN A 181 20.06 46.40 -16.53
C GLN A 181 20.12 47.90 -16.19
N HIS A 182 21.31 48.47 -16.03
CA HIS A 182 21.57 49.89 -16.31
C HIS A 182 23.03 50.13 -16.76
N GLY A 183 23.14 50.71 -17.98
CA GLY A 183 24.21 51.52 -18.62
C GLY A 183 25.68 51.35 -18.18
N GLY A 184 26.68 51.16 -19.05
CA GLY A 184 26.82 51.57 -20.45
C GLY A 184 28.10 52.41 -20.60
N ALA A 185 29.12 51.92 -21.31
CA ALA A 185 30.01 52.66 -22.23
C ALA A 185 31.25 51.84 -22.68
N ALA A 186 31.60 52.02 -23.96
CA ALA A 186 32.90 51.81 -24.63
C ALA A 186 33.25 50.43 -25.25
N HIS A 187 32.74 50.28 -26.48
CA HIS A 187 33.24 49.68 -27.74
C HIS A 187 34.79 49.60 -27.96
N PRO A 188 35.29 48.97 -29.06
CA PRO A 188 35.44 47.53 -29.36
C PRO A 188 36.92 47.16 -29.59
N ASP A 189 37.26 45.86 -29.70
CA ASP A 189 38.10 45.38 -30.80
C ASP A 189 38.41 43.86 -30.74
N ARG A 190 38.31 43.25 -31.92
CA ARG A 190 39.08 42.08 -32.42
C ARG A 190 38.61 40.68 -32.07
N CYS A 191 37.93 40.09 -33.06
CA CYS A 191 38.28 38.76 -33.56
C CYS A 191 38.94 38.94 -34.94
N PRO A 192 40.00 38.19 -35.28
CA PRO A 192 39.87 37.42 -36.51
C PRO A 192 40.38 35.97 -36.41
N ALA A 193 39.63 35.15 -37.15
CA ALA A 193 39.93 33.86 -37.76
C ALA A 193 41.37 33.32 -37.78
N ARG A 194 41.48 32.02 -37.52
CA ARG A 194 42.02 31.03 -38.46
C ARG A 194 41.42 29.66 -38.21
#